data_AF-A0A943QIR8-F1
#
_entry.id   AF-A0A943QIR8-F1
#
_cell.length_a   1.000
_cell.length_b   1.000
_cell.length_c   1.000
_cell.angle_alpha   90.00
_cell.angle_beta   90.00
_cell.angle_gamma   90.00
#
_symmetry.space_group_name_H-M   'P 1'
#
loop_
_entity.id
_entity.type
_entity.pdbx_description
1 polymer ?
#
loop_
_entity_poly.entity_id
_entity_poly.type
_entity_poly.pdbx_seq_one_letter_code
_entity_poly.pdbx_strand_id
1 'polypeptide(L)'
;MKNPLNIFNKNVSVIQAVSNQTGVNPKDVKKVMEAAYQMNMANSEEVVNVLQAHGKTINSLKEMHKEEYNRRSLNKLELNKLRKLVDEKARAALGNVNQLDFDDLITGKMTLDEYSEIQKQKAKNTREYNKKLRVYKNKIWKIVKYHLDDVYGIGVKRNIDAFNVYMIDEIQDKIQSLSVYEIRRV
;
A
#
# COMPACT_ATOMS: atom_id res chain seq x y z
N MET A 1 6.91 -1.45 -67.56
CA MET A 1 6.70 -1.45 -66.10
C MET A 1 7.92 -0.80 -65.45
N LYS A 2 7.74 0.24 -64.62
CA LYS A 2 8.85 0.95 -63.97
C LYS A 2 9.36 0.13 -62.77
N ASN A 3 10.68 -0.05 -62.69
CA ASN A 3 11.35 -0.90 -61.70
C ASN A 3 11.14 -0.36 -60.25
N PRO A 4 10.55 -1.14 -59.32
CA PRO A 4 10.18 -0.69 -57.97
C PRO A 4 11.36 -0.31 -57.07
N LEU A 5 12.59 -0.68 -57.44
CA LEU A 5 13.81 -0.31 -56.70
C LEU A 5 14.17 1.18 -56.82
N ASN A 6 13.58 1.92 -57.77
CA ASN A 6 13.94 3.32 -58.01
C ASN A 6 13.25 4.33 -57.07
N ILE A 7 12.34 3.88 -56.20
CA ILE A 7 11.69 4.73 -55.19
C ILE A 7 12.57 4.85 -53.94
N PHE A 8 13.40 3.85 -53.64
CA PHE A 8 14.22 3.82 -52.43
C PHE A 8 15.44 4.74 -52.49
N ASN A 9 15.98 5.04 -53.67
CA ASN A 9 17.07 6.02 -53.81
C ASN A 9 16.60 7.48 -53.56
N LYS A 10 15.29 7.76 -53.58
CA LYS A 10 14.71 9.04 -53.16
C LYS A 10 14.32 9.08 -51.67
N ASN A 11 14.31 7.94 -50.96
CA ASN A 11 13.80 7.84 -49.58
C ASN A 11 14.84 8.01 -48.48
N VAL A 12 16.13 8.05 -48.82
CA VAL A 12 17.20 8.32 -47.84
C VAL A 12 17.05 9.74 -47.26
N SER A 13 16.61 10.71 -48.08
CA SER A 13 16.35 12.08 -47.61
C SER A 13 15.15 12.17 -46.68
N VAL A 14 14.10 11.37 -46.90
CA VAL A 14 12.89 11.35 -46.06
C VAL A 14 13.18 10.73 -44.69
N ILE A 15 13.90 9.60 -44.67
CA ILE A 15 14.32 8.95 -43.42
C ILE A 15 15.20 9.90 -42.60
N GLN A 16 16.15 10.59 -43.25
CA GLN A 16 17.01 11.56 -42.58
C GLN A 16 16.24 12.81 -42.11
N ALA A 17 15.27 13.28 -42.89
CA ALA A 17 14.43 14.44 -42.52
C ALA A 17 13.55 14.13 -41.31
N VAL A 18 12.89 12.97 -41.29
CA VAL A 18 12.06 12.52 -40.16
C VAL A 18 12.92 12.26 -38.93
N SER A 19 14.09 11.64 -39.11
CA SER A 19 15.07 11.46 -38.04
C SER A 19 15.49 12.80 -37.43
N ASN A 20 15.86 13.79 -38.25
CA ASN A 20 16.28 15.11 -37.79
C ASN A 20 15.13 15.87 -37.09
N GLN A 21 13.89 15.74 -37.57
CA GLN A 21 12.73 16.39 -36.94
C GLN A 21 12.30 15.75 -35.62
N THR A 22 12.43 14.43 -35.49
CA THR A 22 11.94 13.68 -34.32
C THR A 22 13.03 13.34 -33.31
N GLY A 23 14.31 13.55 -33.67
CA GLY A 23 15.46 13.14 -32.86
C GLY A 23 15.69 11.62 -32.80
N VAL A 24 14.94 10.83 -33.58
CA VAL A 24 15.02 9.37 -33.59
C VAL A 24 16.07 8.89 -34.59
N ASN A 25 16.81 7.84 -34.27
CA ASN A 25 17.87 7.30 -35.13
C ASN A 25 17.33 6.90 -36.53
N PRO A 26 18.00 7.29 -37.64
CA PRO A 26 17.56 6.96 -39.00
C PRO A 26 17.32 5.46 -39.24
N LYS A 27 18.07 4.57 -38.56
CA LYS A 27 17.88 3.12 -38.67
C LYS A 27 16.55 2.66 -38.10
N ASP A 28 16.09 3.27 -37.02
CA ASP A 28 14.82 2.90 -36.38
C ASP A 28 13.63 3.51 -37.13
N VAL A 29 13.79 4.72 -37.67
CA VAL A 29 12.82 5.32 -38.61
C VAL A 29 12.64 4.42 -39.83
N LYS A 30 13.74 3.89 -40.39
CA LYS A 30 13.69 2.96 -41.53
C LYS A 30 12.91 1.69 -41.19
N LYS A 31 13.17 1.06 -40.02
CA LYS A 31 12.45 -0.14 -39.57
C LYS A 31 10.95 0.10 -39.43
N VAL A 32 10.56 1.25 -38.87
CA VAL A 32 9.14 1.61 -38.71
C VAL A 32 8.47 1.85 -40.06
N MET A 33 9.15 2.51 -41.00
CA MET A 33 8.62 2.72 -42.35
C MET A 33 8.52 1.41 -43.14
N GLU A 34 9.48 0.50 -43.00
CA GLU A 34 9.43 -0.84 -43.60
C GLU A 34 8.30 -1.68 -42.99
N ALA A 35 8.11 -1.63 -41.67
CA ALA A 35 7.00 -2.28 -40.98
C ALA A 35 5.65 -1.70 -41.43
N ALA A 36 5.53 -0.37 -41.53
CA ALA A 36 4.31 0.29 -42.01
C ALA A 36 4.00 -0.07 -43.48
N TYR A 37 5.03 -0.21 -44.32
CA TYR A 37 4.86 -0.65 -45.72
C TYR A 37 4.41 -2.10 -45.81
N GLN A 38 4.99 -2.99 -44.99
CA GLN A 38 4.54 -4.39 -44.86
C GLN A 38 3.11 -4.48 -44.32
N MET A 39 2.75 -3.61 -43.37
CA MET A 39 1.39 -3.50 -42.83
C MET A 39 0.39 -2.96 -43.86
N ASN A 40 0.83 -2.14 -44.82
CA ASN A 40 0.00 -1.68 -45.93
C ASN A 40 -0.20 -2.75 -47.03
N MET A 41 0.63 -3.81 -47.05
CA MET A 41 0.49 -4.96 -47.95
C MET A 41 -0.35 -6.09 -47.34
N ALA A 42 -0.54 -6.11 -46.02
CA ALA A 42 -1.43 -7.03 -45.32
C ALA A 42 -2.80 -6.38 -45.09
N ASN A 43 -3.88 -7.17 -45.19
CA ASN A 43 -5.25 -6.68 -45.12
C ASN A 43 -5.46 -5.84 -43.84
N SER A 44 -5.85 -4.58 -43.99
CA SER A 44 -6.01 -3.62 -42.87
C SER A 44 -6.89 -4.16 -41.73
N GLU A 45 -7.85 -5.02 -42.06
CA GLU A 45 -8.73 -5.71 -41.13
C GLU A 45 -8.02 -6.75 -40.25
N GLU A 46 -7.02 -7.46 -40.80
CA GLU A 46 -6.23 -8.45 -40.07
C GLU A 46 -5.30 -7.76 -39.06
N VAL A 47 -4.71 -6.63 -39.44
CA VAL A 47 -3.91 -5.78 -38.55
C VAL A 47 -4.76 -5.21 -37.41
N VAL A 48 -5.97 -4.73 -37.71
CA VAL A 48 -6.91 -4.23 -36.69
C VAL A 48 -7.32 -5.34 -35.71
N ASN A 49 -7.61 -6.54 -36.21
CA ASN A 49 -7.97 -7.69 -35.38
C ASN A 49 -6.82 -8.12 -34.45
N VAL A 50 -5.58 -8.11 -34.94
CA VAL A 50 -4.38 -8.42 -34.13
C VAL A 50 -4.14 -7.34 -33.06
N LEU A 51 -4.32 -6.05 -33.38
CA LEU A 51 -4.19 -4.97 -32.40
C LEU A 51 -5.28 -5.00 -31.33
N GLN A 52 -6.53 -5.32 -31.71
CA GLN A 52 -7.63 -5.50 -30.76
C GLN A 52 -7.39 -6.72 -29.86
N ALA A 53 -6.87 -7.82 -30.40
CA ALA A 53 -6.50 -9.00 -29.62
C ALA A 53 -5.40 -8.67 -28.60
N HIS A 54 -4.34 -7.96 -29.01
CA HIS A 54 -3.30 -7.50 -28.09
C HIS A 54 -3.84 -6.52 -27.03
N GLY A 55 -4.74 -5.62 -27.39
CA GLY A 55 -5.40 -4.71 -26.44
C GLY A 55 -6.20 -5.45 -25.37
N LYS A 56 -6.94 -6.50 -25.76
CA LYS A 56 -7.66 -7.39 -24.83
C LYS A 56 -6.69 -8.14 -23.92
N THR A 57 -5.60 -8.67 -24.45
CA THR A 57 -4.56 -9.37 -23.66
C THR A 57 -3.86 -8.45 -22.66
N ILE A 58 -3.56 -7.20 -23.04
CA ILE A 58 -2.96 -6.22 -22.12
C ILE A 58 -3.93 -5.87 -20.99
N ASN A 59 -5.22 -5.71 -21.30
CA ASN A 59 -6.24 -5.45 -20.28
C ASN A 59 -6.42 -6.65 -19.34
N SER A 60 -6.45 -7.88 -19.86
CA SER A 60 -6.51 -9.08 -19.00
C SER A 60 -5.26 -9.23 -18.13
N LEU A 61 -4.07 -8.92 -18.64
CA LEU A 61 -2.83 -8.92 -17.84
C LEU A 61 -2.87 -7.86 -16.74
N LYS A 62 -3.41 -6.67 -17.01
CA LYS A 62 -3.62 -5.63 -15.99
C LYS A 62 -4.62 -6.05 -14.93
N GLU A 63 -5.73 -6.66 -15.34
CA GLU A 63 -6.74 -7.20 -14.42
C GLU A 63 -6.14 -8.31 -13.55
N MET A 64 -5.42 -9.27 -14.13
CA MET A 64 -4.73 -10.33 -13.38
C MET A 64 -3.69 -9.77 -12.42
N HIS A 65 -2.87 -8.79 -12.83
CA HIS A 65 -1.92 -8.15 -11.92
C HIS A 65 -2.60 -7.39 -10.79
N LYS A 66 -3.75 -6.76 -11.05
CA LYS A 66 -4.56 -6.08 -10.02
C LYS A 66 -5.15 -7.09 -9.05
N GLU A 67 -5.71 -8.19 -9.54
CA GLU A 67 -6.23 -9.28 -8.70
C GLU A 67 -5.14 -9.95 -7.87
N GLU A 68 -3.98 -10.21 -8.48
CA GLU A 68 -2.83 -10.80 -7.81
C GLU A 68 -2.25 -9.85 -6.76
N TYR A 69 -2.10 -8.56 -7.09
CA TYR A 69 -1.68 -7.52 -6.15
C TYR A 69 -2.62 -7.43 -4.94
N ASN A 70 -3.93 -7.46 -5.19
CA ASN A 70 -4.94 -7.42 -4.15
C ASN A 70 -4.84 -8.63 -3.21
N ARG A 71 -4.62 -9.83 -3.75
CA ARG A 71 -4.53 -11.10 -2.98
C ARG A 71 -3.18 -11.32 -2.29
N ARG A 72 -2.21 -10.41 -2.42
CA ARG A 72 -0.93 -10.51 -1.71
C ARG A 72 -1.14 -10.27 -0.22
N SER A 73 -0.34 -10.97 0.58
CA SER A 73 -0.22 -10.72 2.01
C SER A 73 0.28 -9.30 2.28
N LEU A 74 -0.13 -8.73 3.41
CA LEU A 74 0.33 -7.42 3.85
C LEU A 74 1.86 -7.36 3.93
N ASN A 75 2.43 -6.31 3.34
CA ASN A 75 3.86 -6.06 3.47
C ASN A 75 4.18 -5.38 4.83
N LYS A 76 5.48 -5.33 5.16
CA LYS A 76 5.96 -4.75 6.44
C LYS A 76 5.53 -3.29 6.63
N LEU A 77 5.43 -2.51 5.54
CA LEU A 77 5.03 -1.11 5.61
C LEU A 77 3.55 -0.98 6.02
N GLU A 78 2.68 -1.77 5.42
CA GLU A 78 1.24 -1.79 5.70
C GLU A 78 0.97 -2.27 7.13
N LEU A 79 1.64 -3.34 7.56
CA LEU A 79 1.58 -3.83 8.94
C LEU A 79 1.99 -2.75 9.95
N ASN A 80 3.04 -1.97 9.64
CA ASN A 80 3.48 -0.89 10.51
C ASN A 80 2.46 0.26 10.57
N LYS A 81 1.77 0.58 9.48
CA LYS A 81 0.68 1.58 9.49
C LYS A 81 -0.45 1.14 10.40
N LEU A 82 -0.90 -0.11 10.27
CA LEU A 82 -1.95 -0.66 11.13
C LEU A 82 -1.54 -0.67 12.61
N ARG A 83 -0.30 -1.07 12.90
CA ARG A 83 0.24 -1.06 14.27
C ARG A 83 0.23 0.35 14.89
N LYS A 84 0.62 1.38 14.13
CA LYS A 84 0.57 2.77 14.61
C LYS A 84 -0.87 3.20 14.94
N LEU A 85 -1.82 2.87 14.07
CA LEU A 85 -3.22 3.22 14.26
C LEU A 85 -3.81 2.55 15.51
N VAL A 86 -3.52 1.26 15.71
CA VAL A 86 -3.91 0.54 16.93
C VAL A 86 -3.27 1.15 18.18
N ASP A 87 -2.00 1.53 18.10
CA ASP A 87 -1.29 2.16 19.21
C ASP A 87 -1.91 3.49 19.62
N GLU A 88 -2.28 4.33 18.66
CA GLU A 88 -2.94 5.61 18.89
C GLU A 88 -4.32 5.43 19.53
N LYS A 89 -5.14 4.52 19.00
CA LYS A 89 -6.46 4.20 19.58
C LYS A 89 -6.35 3.60 20.98
N ALA A 90 -5.38 2.73 21.22
CA ALA A 90 -5.15 2.15 22.54
C ALA A 90 -4.72 3.21 23.57
N ARG A 91 -3.88 4.17 23.18
CA ARG A 91 -3.49 5.31 24.05
C ARG A 91 -4.69 6.21 24.35
N ALA A 92 -5.48 6.56 23.34
CA ALA A 92 -6.69 7.35 23.53
C ALA A 92 -7.70 6.66 24.46
N ALA A 93 -7.86 5.34 24.31
CA ALA A 93 -8.73 4.55 25.19
C ALA A 93 -8.19 4.46 26.63
N LEU A 94 -6.88 4.54 26.82
CA LEU A 94 -6.28 4.60 28.15
C LEU A 94 -6.58 5.93 28.83
N GLY A 95 -6.45 7.05 28.11
CA GLY A 95 -6.55 8.40 28.68
C GLY A 95 -5.30 8.80 29.47
N ASN A 96 -5.31 9.99 30.08
CA ASN A 96 -4.18 10.59 30.81
C ASN A 96 -3.88 9.93 32.17
N VAL A 97 -3.91 8.61 32.27
CA VAL A 97 -3.74 7.87 33.55
C VAL A 97 -2.30 7.98 34.11
N ASN A 98 -1.37 8.57 33.35
CA ASN A 98 0.04 8.67 33.72
C ASN A 98 0.53 10.10 34.01
N GLN A 99 -0.36 11.09 34.14
CA GLN A 99 0.03 12.38 34.71
C GLN A 99 0.19 12.19 36.23
N LEU A 100 1.37 11.73 36.65
CA LEU A 100 1.90 12.17 37.94
C LEU A 100 2.02 13.68 37.82
N ASP A 101 1.29 14.43 38.64
CA ASP A 101 1.40 15.89 38.71
C ASP A 101 2.84 16.23 39.08
N PHE A 102 3.62 16.63 38.07
CA PHE A 102 5.04 16.96 38.20
C PHE A 102 5.26 18.27 38.97
N ASP A 103 4.20 19.05 39.18
CA ASP A 103 4.27 20.35 39.86
C ASP A 103 4.58 20.19 41.37
N ASP A 104 4.19 19.06 41.99
CA ASP A 104 4.53 18.77 43.39
C ASP A 104 6.02 18.40 43.58
N LEU A 105 6.66 17.85 42.55
CA LEU A 105 8.06 17.39 42.58
C LEU A 105 9.09 18.55 42.55
N ILE A 106 8.69 19.72 42.05
CA ILE A 106 9.60 20.86 41.84
C ILE A 106 9.71 21.75 43.10
N THR A 107 8.84 21.57 44.10
CA THR A 107 8.82 22.44 45.29
C THR A 107 9.92 22.16 46.35
N GLY A 108 10.85 21.24 46.06
CA GLY A 108 12.16 21.21 46.72
C GLY A 108 12.19 20.86 48.21
N LYS A 109 11.25 20.05 48.71
CA LYS A 109 11.16 19.64 50.13
C LYS A 109 11.30 18.13 50.39
N MET A 110 11.71 17.32 49.41
CA MET A 110 11.76 15.87 49.57
C MET A 110 13.13 15.34 49.99
N THR A 111 13.11 14.36 50.89
CA THR A 111 14.27 13.56 51.33
C THR A 111 14.63 12.49 50.29
N LEU A 112 15.84 11.91 50.42
CA LEU A 112 16.37 10.90 49.49
C LEU A 112 15.50 9.62 49.46
N ASP A 113 14.93 9.23 50.60
CA ASP A 113 14.07 8.05 50.72
C ASP A 113 12.73 8.27 50.01
N GLU A 114 12.11 9.44 50.19
CA GLU A 114 10.88 9.82 49.50
C GLU A 114 11.09 9.87 47.98
N TYR A 115 12.27 10.34 47.52
CA TYR A 115 12.62 10.33 46.10
C TYR A 115 12.75 8.90 45.53
N SER A 116 13.39 7.99 46.27
CA SER A 116 13.50 6.57 45.90
C SER A 116 12.13 5.89 45.80
N GLU A 117 11.22 6.21 46.71
CA GLU A 117 9.86 5.68 46.73
C GLU A 117 9.02 6.20 45.54
N ILE A 118 9.16 7.48 45.19
CA ILE A 118 8.56 8.05 43.97
C ILE A 118 9.10 7.35 42.71
N GLN A 119 10.40 7.10 42.60
CA GLN A 119 10.94 6.38 41.44
C GLN A 119 10.39 4.96 41.32
N LYS A 120 10.28 4.24 42.45
CA LYS A 120 9.64 2.91 42.48
C LYS A 120 8.19 2.99 42.04
N GLN A 121 7.44 4.00 42.50
CA GLN A 121 6.05 4.20 42.11
C GLN A 121 5.91 4.56 40.64
N LYS A 122 6.78 5.40 40.09
CA LYS A 122 6.84 5.72 38.66
C LYS A 122 7.11 4.48 37.82
N ALA A 123 8.05 3.64 38.24
CA ALA A 123 8.35 2.39 37.53
C ALA A 123 7.15 1.42 37.56
N LYS A 124 6.46 1.31 38.70
CA LYS A 124 5.22 0.52 38.83
C LYS A 124 4.11 1.08 37.93
N ASN A 125 3.83 2.38 37.99
CA ASN A 125 2.82 3.04 37.15
C ASN A 125 3.13 2.88 35.66
N THR A 126 4.40 2.99 35.26
CA THR A 126 4.83 2.76 33.87
C THR A 126 4.61 1.32 33.43
N ARG A 127 4.92 0.33 34.29
CA ARG A 127 4.67 -1.09 34.01
C ARG A 127 3.17 -1.37 33.88
N GLU A 128 2.36 -0.84 34.78
CA GLU A 128 0.91 -1.00 34.75
C GLU A 128 0.28 -0.33 33.52
N TYR A 129 0.73 0.87 33.18
CA TYR A 129 0.35 1.58 31.96
C TYR A 129 0.64 0.72 30.72
N ASN A 130 1.86 0.20 30.61
CA ASN A 130 2.26 -0.64 29.47
C ASN A 130 1.45 -1.95 29.42
N LYS A 131 1.14 -2.54 30.58
CA LYS A 131 0.28 -3.72 30.68
C LYS A 131 -1.13 -3.42 30.17
N LYS A 132 -1.75 -2.34 30.65
CA LYS A 132 -3.10 -1.91 30.20
C LYS A 132 -3.10 -1.53 28.71
N LEU A 133 -2.06 -0.84 28.24
CA LEU A 133 -1.90 -0.50 26.82
C LEU A 133 -1.85 -1.77 25.95
N ARG A 134 -1.06 -2.78 26.33
CA ARG A 134 -1.02 -4.08 25.63
C ARG A 134 -2.40 -4.74 25.60
N VAL A 135 -3.14 -4.71 26.71
CA VAL A 135 -4.50 -5.27 26.77
C VAL A 135 -5.42 -4.58 25.76
N TYR A 136 -5.42 -3.25 25.68
CA TYR A 136 -6.26 -2.52 24.73
C TYR A 136 -5.87 -2.76 23.26
N LYS A 137 -4.56 -2.84 22.96
CA LYS A 137 -4.11 -3.25 21.62
C LYS A 137 -4.67 -4.63 21.23
N ASN A 138 -4.64 -5.59 22.16
CA ASN A 138 -5.18 -6.93 21.92
C ASN A 138 -6.69 -6.93 21.72
N LYS A 139 -7.45 -6.12 22.48
CA LYS A 139 -8.90 -5.97 22.32
C LYS A 139 -9.25 -5.38 20.95
N ILE A 140 -8.55 -4.34 20.50
CA ILE A 140 -8.74 -3.74 19.17
C ILE A 140 -8.54 -4.80 18.09
N TRP A 141 -7.43 -5.54 18.14
CA TRP A 141 -7.17 -6.62 17.17
C TRP A 141 -8.21 -7.72 17.21
N LYS A 142 -8.72 -8.07 18.39
CA LYS A 142 -9.81 -9.04 18.53
C LYS A 142 -11.06 -8.57 17.80
N ILE A 143 -11.48 -7.31 18.00
CA ILE A 143 -12.66 -6.74 17.33
C ILE A 143 -12.48 -6.71 15.81
N VAL A 144 -11.30 -6.29 15.33
CA VAL A 144 -10.98 -6.29 13.89
C VAL A 144 -11.06 -7.69 13.32
N LYS A 145 -10.53 -8.71 14.01
CA LYS A 145 -10.57 -10.09 13.53
C LYS A 145 -11.99 -10.64 13.43
N TYR A 146 -12.87 -10.34 14.39
CA TYR A 146 -14.28 -10.72 14.28
C TYR A 146 -14.95 -10.05 13.09
N HIS A 147 -14.71 -8.75 12.90
CA HIS A 147 -15.24 -8.02 11.75
C HIS A 147 -14.79 -8.62 10.40
N LEU A 148 -13.51 -9.00 10.29
CA LEU A 148 -13.01 -9.64 9.07
C LEU A 148 -13.53 -11.07 8.89
N ASP A 149 -13.84 -11.79 9.97
CA ASP A 149 -14.50 -13.08 9.90
C ASP A 149 -15.93 -12.92 9.36
N ASP A 150 -16.66 -11.90 9.83
CA ASP A 150 -18.01 -11.60 9.36
C ASP A 150 -18.05 -11.18 7.88
N VAL A 151 -17.09 -10.34 7.45
CA VAL A 151 -17.07 -9.80 6.07
C VAL A 151 -16.47 -10.79 5.06
N TYR A 152 -15.43 -11.54 5.46
CA TYR A 152 -14.63 -12.34 4.54
C TYR A 152 -14.54 -13.84 4.89
N GLY A 153 -15.15 -14.29 5.99
CA GLY A 153 -15.04 -15.68 6.47
C GLY A 153 -13.64 -16.07 6.93
N ILE A 154 -12.84 -15.09 7.34
CA ILE A 154 -11.46 -15.29 7.78
C ILE A 154 -11.48 -15.62 9.27
N GLY A 155 -11.40 -16.91 9.59
CA GLY A 155 -11.48 -17.38 10.98
C GLY A 155 -10.64 -16.56 11.96
N VAL A 156 -11.27 -16.15 13.07
CA VAL A 156 -10.76 -15.23 14.11
C VAL A 156 -9.38 -15.61 14.69
N LYS A 157 -8.96 -16.87 14.54
CA LYS A 157 -7.67 -17.37 15.02
C LYS A 157 -6.50 -17.11 14.06
N ARG A 158 -6.73 -16.62 12.84
CA ARG A 158 -5.66 -16.35 11.88
C ARG A 158 -4.71 -15.26 12.36
N ASN A 159 -3.44 -15.39 11.99
CA ASN A 159 -2.42 -14.37 12.24
C ASN A 159 -2.65 -13.14 11.36
N ILE A 160 -2.22 -11.97 11.85
CA ILE A 160 -2.35 -10.69 11.13
C ILE A 160 -1.62 -10.73 9.78
N ASP A 161 -0.53 -11.49 9.71
CA ASP A 161 0.26 -11.66 8.48
C ASP A 161 -0.48 -12.45 7.38
N ALA A 162 -1.60 -13.09 7.71
CA ALA A 162 -2.48 -13.77 6.76
C ALA A 162 -3.53 -12.82 6.13
N PHE A 163 -3.55 -11.55 6.51
CA PHE A 163 -4.38 -10.54 5.86
C PHE A 163 -3.75 -10.13 4.53
N ASN A 164 -4.61 -9.74 3.59
CA ASN A 164 -4.20 -9.32 2.26
C ASN A 164 -4.36 -7.81 2.08
N VAL A 165 -3.64 -7.26 1.09
CA VAL A 165 -3.63 -5.82 0.76
C VAL A 165 -5.03 -5.27 0.54
N TYR A 166 -5.93 -6.01 -0.12
CA TYR A 166 -7.30 -5.54 -0.36
C TYR A 166 -8.12 -5.28 0.92
N MET A 167 -7.72 -5.85 2.06
CA MET A 167 -8.43 -5.68 3.33
C MET A 167 -7.97 -4.45 4.11
N ILE A 168 -6.93 -3.75 3.65
CA ILE A 168 -6.29 -2.67 4.42
C ILE A 168 -7.28 -1.58 4.78
N ASP A 169 -8.04 -1.10 3.80
CA ASP A 169 -8.94 0.04 3.98
C ASP A 169 -10.05 -0.34 4.97
N GLU A 170 -10.65 -1.53 4.81
CA GLU A 170 -11.64 -2.09 5.73
C GLU A 170 -11.10 -2.19 7.18
N ILE A 171 -9.85 -2.65 7.33
CA ILE A 171 -9.21 -2.75 8.65
C ILE A 171 -8.99 -1.35 9.25
N GLN A 172 -8.53 -0.40 8.45
CA GLN A 172 -8.28 0.97 8.90
C GLN A 172 -9.57 1.64 9.34
N ASP A 173 -10.61 1.56 8.52
CA ASP A 173 -11.92 2.12 8.80
C ASP A 173 -12.51 1.49 10.07
N LYS A 174 -12.38 0.17 10.21
CA LYS A 174 -12.84 -0.50 11.43
C LYS A 174 -12.12 0.03 12.67
N ILE A 175 -10.79 0.12 12.65
CA ILE A 175 -10.02 0.63 13.81
C ILE A 175 -10.39 2.08 14.13
N GLN A 176 -10.56 2.93 13.11
CA GLN A 176 -10.93 4.34 13.28
C GLN A 176 -12.32 4.50 13.89
N SER A 177 -13.28 3.68 13.45
CA SER A 177 -14.67 3.69 13.94
C SER A 177 -14.82 3.29 15.41
N LEU A 178 -13.84 2.55 15.97
CA LEU A 178 -13.92 2.11 17.36
C LEU A 178 -13.96 3.29 18.33
N SER A 179 -15.00 3.30 19.15
CA SER A 179 -15.13 4.19 20.29
C SER A 179 -14.25 3.73 21.46
N VAL A 180 -13.90 4.68 22.35
CA VAL A 180 -13.19 4.38 23.59
C VAL A 180 -13.98 3.39 24.46
N TYR A 181 -15.30 3.50 24.46
CA TYR A 181 -16.19 2.63 25.23
C TYR A 181 -16.09 1.16 24.76
N GLU A 182 -16.15 0.92 23.46
CA GLU A 182 -16.04 -0.42 22.89
C GLU A 182 -14.69 -1.06 23.24
N ILE A 183 -13.59 -0.30 23.15
CA ILE A 183 -12.24 -0.80 23.48
C ILE A 183 -12.14 -1.16 24.96
N ARG A 184 -12.78 -0.40 25.86
CA ARG A 184 -12.72 -0.67 27.31
C ARG A 184 -13.54 -1.90 27.70
N ARG A 185 -14.68 -2.15 27.03
CA ARG A 185 -15.66 -3.19 27.41
C ARG A 185 -15.34 -4.62 26.97
N VAL A 186 -14.74 -4.81 25.79
CA VAL A 186 -14.44 -6.13 25.18
C VAL A 186 -13.44 -6.96 26.00
#